data_AF-A0A7V1W1K3-F1
#
_entry.id   AF-A0A7V1W1K3-F1
#
_cell.length_a   1.000
_cell.length_b   1.000
_cell.length_c   1.000
_cell.angle_alpha   90.00
_cell.angle_beta   90.00
_cell.angle_gamma   90.00
#
_symmetry.space_group_name_H-M   'P 1'
#
loop_
_entity.id
_entity.type
_entity.pdbx_description
1 polymer ?
#
loop_
_entity_poly.entity_id
_entity_poly.type
_entity_poly.pdbx_seq_one_letter_code
_entity_poly.pdbx_strand_id
1 'polypeptide(L)'
;MRLLSRRHLTDEQIVALLDGELTPGERTAAEHHLMACARCADLLARQERANRALAVELAADLAVGPPTEEAAVRWRLRPAVGAAGAGMLAGAVGALMVAGLLVRRHRRALLGAA
;
A
#
# COMPACT_ATOMS: atom_id res chain seq x y z
N MET A 1 2.84 -23.07 9.92
CA MET A 1 4.09 -22.27 10.01
C MET A 1 5.34 -23.17 10.09
N ARG A 2 5.65 -23.97 9.05
CA ARG A 2 6.78 -24.94 9.09
C ARG A 2 7.73 -24.90 7.89
N LEU A 3 7.52 -23.98 6.93
CA LEU A 3 8.24 -24.03 5.65
C LEU A 3 9.54 -23.21 5.61
N LEU A 4 9.76 -22.28 6.54
CA LEU A 4 10.96 -21.43 6.59
C LEU A 4 12.18 -22.11 7.24
N SER A 5 12.02 -23.21 7.98
CA SER A 5 13.14 -23.80 8.73
C SER A 5 14.05 -24.74 7.92
N ARG A 6 13.71 -25.06 6.66
CA ARG A 6 14.54 -25.96 5.81
C ARG A 6 14.98 -25.34 4.49
N ARG A 7 14.45 -24.19 4.11
CA ARG A 7 14.81 -23.48 2.89
C ARG A 7 15.27 -22.08 3.26
N HIS A 8 16.23 -21.55 2.50
CA HIS A 8 16.66 -20.16 2.64
C HIS A 8 15.49 -19.21 2.39
N LEU A 9 15.54 -18.03 3.01
CA LEU A 9 14.65 -16.93 2.68
C LEU A 9 14.78 -16.58 1.20
N THR A 10 13.66 -16.28 0.54
CA THR A 10 13.68 -15.76 -0.83
C THR A 10 14.08 -14.28 -0.82
N ASP A 11 14.48 -13.77 -1.98
CA ASP A 11 14.86 -12.35 -2.10
C ASP A 11 13.66 -11.44 -1.76
N GLU A 12 12.45 -11.81 -2.15
CA GLU A 12 11.23 -11.08 -1.81
C GLU A 12 10.99 -11.04 -0.29
N GLN A 13 11.28 -12.12 0.43
CA GLN A 13 11.14 -12.18 1.88
C GLN A 13 12.20 -11.33 2.59
N ILE A 14 13.41 -11.27 2.05
CA ILE A 14 14.48 -10.39 2.55
C ILE A 14 14.09 -8.92 2.35
N VAL A 15 13.58 -8.57 1.17
CA VAL A 15 13.09 -7.21 0.87
C VAL A 15 11.92 -6.83 1.77
N ALA A 16 10.89 -7.67 1.86
CA ALA A 16 9.74 -7.43 2.73
C ALA A 16 10.13 -7.32 4.22
N LEU A 17 11.16 -8.04 4.66
CA LEU A 17 11.69 -7.90 6.02
C LEU A 17 12.33 -6.52 6.24
N LEU A 18 13.14 -6.06 5.28
CA LEU A 18 13.81 -4.74 5.34
C LEU A 18 12.81 -3.58 5.27
N ASP A 19 11.78 -3.71 4.44
CA ASP A 19 10.75 -2.69 4.26
C ASP A 19 9.68 -2.72 5.38
N GLY A 20 9.72 -3.75 6.23
CA GLY A 20 8.79 -3.92 7.36
C GLY A 20 7.38 -4.38 6.94
N GLU A 21 7.26 -4.99 5.77
CA GLU A 21 6.00 -5.45 5.17
C GLU A 21 5.59 -6.86 5.64
N LEU A 22 6.49 -7.60 6.29
CA LEU A 22 6.16 -8.90 6.88
C LEU A 22 5.18 -8.74 8.04
N THR A 23 4.22 -9.67 8.15
CA THR A 23 3.38 -9.77 9.35
C THR A 23 4.24 -10.09 10.59
N PRO A 24 3.78 -9.79 11.82
CA PRO A 24 4.56 -10.06 13.03
C PRO A 24 5.04 -11.51 13.17
N GLY A 25 4.20 -12.47 12.76
CA GLY A 25 4.54 -13.89 12.79
C GLY A 25 5.59 -14.29 11.76
N GLU A 26 5.53 -13.71 10.56
CA GLU A 26 6.53 -13.92 9.50
C GLU A 26 7.87 -13.28 9.86
N ARG A 27 7.83 -12.06 10.39
CA ARG A 27 9.01 -11.35 10.88
C ARG A 27 9.75 -12.15 11.94
N THR A 28 9.02 -12.63 12.96
CA THR A 28 9.60 -13.46 14.03
C THR A 28 10.24 -14.74 13.47
N ALA A 29 9.58 -15.39 12.50
CA ALA A 29 10.11 -16.59 11.87
C ALA A 29 11.35 -16.32 11.01
N ALA A 30 11.38 -15.20 10.28
CA ALA A 30 12.52 -14.76 9.50
C ALA A 30 13.72 -14.39 10.40
N GLU A 31 13.49 -13.64 11.48
CA GLU A 31 14.51 -13.28 12.47
C GLU A 31 15.11 -14.54 13.13
N HIS A 32 14.26 -15.48 13.55
CA HIS A 32 14.73 -16.76 14.07
C HIS A 32 15.55 -17.55 13.03
N HIS A 33 15.15 -17.55 11.76
CA HIS A 33 15.92 -18.19 10.69
C HIS A 33 17.29 -17.52 10.50
N LEU A 34 17.35 -16.19 10.54
CA LEU A 34 18.59 -15.42 10.38
C LEU A 34 19.61 -15.71 11.49
N MET A 35 19.15 -15.96 12.72
CA MET A 35 20.03 -16.39 13.82
C MET A 35 20.67 -17.78 13.57
N ALA A 36 19.99 -18.64 12.81
CA ALA A 36 20.42 -20.02 12.56
C ALA A 36 21.06 -20.23 11.16
N CYS A 37 20.93 -19.29 10.24
CA CYS A 37 21.38 -19.44 8.85
C CYS A 37 22.34 -18.32 8.42
N ALA A 38 23.64 -18.61 8.48
CA ALA A 38 24.70 -17.67 8.07
C ALA A 38 24.53 -17.15 6.63
N ARG A 39 24.10 -18.01 5.69
CA ARG A 39 23.87 -17.59 4.30
C ARG A 39 22.81 -16.51 4.17
N CYS A 40 21.70 -16.64 4.91
CA CYS A 40 20.62 -15.66 4.87
C CYS A 40 21.01 -14.38 5.61
N ALA A 41 21.76 -14.49 6.71
CA ALA A 41 22.34 -13.33 7.39
C ALA A 41 23.30 -12.55 6.47
N ASP A 42 24.17 -13.25 5.73
CA ASP A 42 25.06 -12.63 4.75
C ASP A 42 24.30 -11.96 3.59
N LEU A 43 23.20 -12.59 3.14
CA LEU A 43 22.34 -12.02 2.09
C LEU A 43 21.67 -10.73 2.56
N LEU A 44 21.10 -10.74 3.76
CA LEU A 44 20.51 -9.55 4.39
C LEU A 44 21.54 -8.43 4.52
N ALA A 45 22.73 -8.73 5.05
CA ALA A 45 23.80 -7.74 5.22
C ALA A 45 24.33 -7.19 3.89
N ARG A 46 24.30 -7.97 2.80
CA ARG A 46 24.59 -7.45 1.45
C ARG A 46 23.51 -6.48 0.98
N GLN A 47 22.25 -6.83 1.16
CA GLN A 47 21.13 -5.98 0.77
C GLN A 47 21.10 -4.66 1.56
N GLU A 48 21.32 -4.70 2.88
CA GLU A 48 21.41 -3.51 3.72
C GLU A 48 22.56 -2.57 3.32
N ARG A 49 23.72 -3.13 2.91
CA ARG A 49 24.84 -2.32 2.41
C ARG A 49 24.50 -1.67 1.08
N ALA A 50 23.87 -2.40 0.17
CA ALA A 50 23.41 -1.84 -1.11
C ALA A 50 22.38 -0.72 -0.91
N ASN A 51 21.38 -0.95 -0.06
CA ASN A 51 20.35 0.06 0.26
C ASN A 51 20.96 1.31 0.89
N ARG A 52 21.93 1.17 1.81
CA ARG A 52 22.63 2.31 2.40
C ARG A 52 23.48 3.07 1.38
N ALA A 53 24.19 2.37 0.49
CA ALA A 53 24.96 3.02 -0.56
C ALA A 53 24.05 3.85 -1.47
N LEU A 54 22.93 3.28 -1.91
CA LEU A 54 21.93 3.99 -2.71
C LEU A 54 21.34 5.18 -1.96
N ALA A 55 21.04 5.05 -0.67
CA ALA A 55 20.51 6.14 0.14
C ALA A 55 21.49 7.31 0.27
N VAL A 56 22.80 7.04 0.36
CA VAL A 56 23.84 8.09 0.41
C VAL A 56 23.92 8.84 -0.92
N GLU A 57 23.99 8.11 -2.04
CA GLU A 57 24.03 8.71 -3.38
C GLU A 57 22.77 9.55 -3.64
N LEU A 58 21.59 8.98 -3.36
CA LEU A 58 20.33 9.68 -3.54
C LEU A 58 20.20 10.90 -2.63
N ALA A 59 20.70 10.85 -1.40
CA ALA A 59 20.71 12.01 -0.50
C ALA A 59 21.64 13.13 -0.99
N ALA A 60 22.75 12.80 -1.65
CA ALA A 60 23.64 13.79 -2.27
C ALA A 60 22.95 14.49 -3.45
N ASP A 61 22.24 13.74 -4.30
CA ASP A 61 21.49 14.29 -5.43
C ASP A 61 20.24 15.07 -5.01
N LEU A 62 19.56 14.60 -3.95
CA LEU A 62 18.37 15.23 -3.38
C LEU A 62 18.68 16.23 -2.27
N ALA A 63 19.93 16.69 -2.14
CA ALA A 63 20.27 17.89 -1.38
C ALA A 63 19.70 19.16 -2.05
N VAL A 64 18.41 19.13 -2.38
CA VAL A 64 17.52 20.27 -2.45
C VAL A 64 17.69 21.00 -1.12
N GLY A 65 18.04 22.28 -1.19
CA GLY A 65 18.30 23.12 -0.02
C GLY A 65 17.18 23.06 1.04
N PRO A 66 17.41 23.64 2.24
CA PRO A 66 16.44 23.57 3.34
C PRO A 66 15.05 23.92 2.82
N PRO A 67 13.98 23.23 3.29
CA PRO A 67 12.63 23.52 2.84
C PRO A 67 12.39 25.01 3.02
N THR A 68 12.32 25.75 1.92
CA THR A 68 11.97 27.16 1.98
C THR A 68 10.56 27.22 2.57
N GLU A 69 10.29 28.15 3.48
CA GLU A 69 8.97 28.29 4.12
C GLU A 69 7.83 28.33 3.09
N GLU A 70 8.13 28.80 1.87
CA GLU A 70 7.25 28.82 0.70
C GLU A 70 6.73 27.43 0.29
N ALA A 71 7.55 26.37 0.40
CA ALA A 71 7.14 25.01 0.05
C ALA A 71 6.13 24.43 1.06
N ALA A 72 6.27 24.78 2.34
CA ALA A 72 5.33 24.38 3.39
C ALA A 72 3.97 25.08 3.25
N VAL A 73 3.97 26.34 2.83
CA VAL A 73 2.73 27.14 2.60
C VAL A 73 1.97 26.63 1.38
N ARG A 74 2.64 26.25 0.29
CA ARG A 74 1.99 25.75 -0.93
C ARG A 74 1.21 24.44 -0.71
N TRP A 75 1.67 23.57 0.19
CA TRP A 75 0.95 22.32 0.50
C TRP A 75 -0.31 22.58 1.32
N ARG A 76 -0.27 23.53 2.26
CA ARG A 76 -1.44 23.97 3.06
C ARG A 76 -2.50 24.70 2.23
N LEU A 77 -2.08 25.37 1.16
CA LEU A 77 -2.96 26.13 0.27
C LEU A 77 -3.39 25.38 -0.98
N ARG A 78 -3.13 24.06 -1.12
CA ARG A 78 -3.81 23.27 -2.17
C ARG A 78 -5.31 23.35 -1.91
N PRO A 79 -6.08 24.09 -2.72
CA PRO A 79 -7.51 24.15 -2.50
C PRO A 79 -8.08 22.77 -2.81
N ALA A 80 -9.00 22.30 -1.99
CA ALA A 80 -9.68 21.01 -2.10
C ALA A 80 -10.65 20.94 -3.31
N VAL A 81 -10.28 21.55 -4.44
CA VAL A 81 -11.11 21.60 -5.66
C VAL A 81 -11.25 20.23 -6.31
N GLY A 82 -10.41 19.25 -5.94
CA GLY A 82 -10.46 17.88 -6.45
C GLY A 82 -11.51 16.97 -5.79
N ALA A 83 -12.03 17.31 -4.60
CA ALA A 83 -12.95 16.42 -3.88
C ALA A 83 -14.44 16.78 -4.09
N ALA A 84 -14.76 18.04 -4.38
CA ALA A 84 -16.14 18.48 -4.53
C ALA A 84 -16.73 18.28 -5.95
N GLY A 85 -15.89 18.19 -6.98
CA GLY A 85 -16.36 18.06 -8.37
C GLY A 85 -16.80 16.65 -8.78
N ALA A 86 -16.27 15.59 -8.15
CA ALA A 86 -16.54 14.20 -8.54
C ALA A 86 -17.79 13.58 -7.86
N GLY A 87 -18.27 14.16 -6.76
CA GLY A 87 -19.39 13.60 -5.99
C GLY A 87 -20.78 13.83 -6.59
N MET A 88 -20.96 14.89 -7.40
CA MET A 88 -22.29 15.27 -7.90
C MET A 88 -22.80 14.40 -9.05
N LEU A 89 -21.93 13.74 -9.82
CA LEU A 89 -22.37 12.89 -10.93
C LEU A 89 -22.74 11.46 -10.50
N ALA A 90 -22.17 10.95 -9.40
CA ALA A 90 -22.45 9.60 -8.92
C ALA A 90 -23.83 9.45 -8.24
N GLY A 91 -24.35 10.52 -7.61
CA GLY A 91 -25.63 10.47 -6.90
C GLY A 91 -26.86 10.29 -7.80
N ALA A 92 -26.88 10.97 -8.95
CA ALA A 92 -28.03 10.97 -9.85
C ALA A 92 -28.24 9.60 -10.54
N VAL A 93 -27.15 8.94 -10.95
CA VAL A 93 -27.20 7.61 -11.58
C VAL A 93 -27.67 6.54 -10.59
N GLY A 94 -27.19 6.60 -9.34
CA GLY A 94 -27.62 5.69 -8.29
C GLY A 94 -29.12 5.79 -7.99
N ALA A 95 -29.65 7.01 -7.88
CA ALA A 95 -31.07 7.23 -7.60
C ALA A 95 -32.00 6.68 -8.72
N LEU A 96 -31.62 6.86 -9.99
CA LEU A 96 -32.40 6.37 -11.13
C LEU A 96 -32.42 4.83 -11.21
N MET A 97 -31.31 4.16 -10.90
CA MET A 97 -31.23 2.70 -10.84
C MET A 97 -32.15 2.12 -9.75
N VAL A 98 -32.14 2.71 -8.55
CA VAL A 98 -32.99 2.27 -7.43
C VAL A 98 -34.47 2.49 -7.74
N ALA A 99 -34.83 3.66 -8.28
CA ALA A 99 -36.20 3.94 -8.70
C ALA A 99 -36.69 2.95 -9.77
N GLY A 100 -35.86 2.65 -10.78
CA GLY A 100 -36.18 1.66 -11.81
C GLY A 100 -36.39 0.25 -11.26
N LEU A 101 -35.57 -0.18 -10.29
CA LEU A 101 -35.70 -1.48 -9.61
C LEU A 101 -36.99 -1.59 -8.81
N LEU A 102 -37.37 -0.53 -8.08
CA LEU A 102 -38.62 -0.48 -7.31
C LEU A 102 -39.85 -0.56 -8.23
N VAL A 103 -39.87 0.22 -9.32
CA VAL A 103 -40.97 0.17 -10.30
C VAL A 103 -41.08 -1.21 -10.96
N ARG A 104 -39.95 -1.82 -11.31
CA ARG A 104 -39.93 -3.17 -11.91
C ARG A 104 -40.44 -4.23 -10.94
N ARG A 105 -40.06 -4.15 -9.66
CA ARG A 105 -40.55 -5.05 -8.60
C ARG A 105 -42.05 -4.91 -8.40
N HIS A 106 -42.56 -3.68 -8.34
CA HIS A 106 -43.99 -3.42 -8.18
C HIS A 106 -44.80 -3.97 -9.35
N ARG A 107 -44.33 -3.75 -10.60
CA ARG A 107 -44.98 -4.32 -11.80
C ARG A 107 -44.98 -5.84 -11.79
N ARG A 108 -43.89 -6.50 -11.38
CA ARG A 108 -43.86 -7.97 -11.25
C ARG A 108 -44.83 -8.48 -10.19
N ALA A 109 -44.98 -7.76 -9.07
CA ALA A 109 -45.94 -8.13 -8.04
C ALA A 109 -47.40 -8.02 -8.56
N LEU A 110 -47.69 -6.99 -9.37
CA LEU A 110 -49.00 -6.84 -9.99
C LEU A 110 -49.27 -7.87 -11.10
N LEU A 111 -48.26 -8.23 -11.89
CA LEU A 111 -48.40 -9.19 -13.00
C LEU A 111 -48.33 -10.67 -12.57
N GLY A 112 -47.79 -10.96 -11.38
CA GLY A 112 -47.79 -12.31 -10.79
C GLY A 112 -48.99 -12.59 -9.88
N ALA A 113 -49.90 -11.63 -9.74
CA ALA A 113 -51.14 -11.74 -8.98
C ALA A 113 -52.39 -11.88 -9.89
N ALA A 114 -52.17 -12.10 -11.19
CA ALA A 114 -53.18 -12.48 -12.19
C ALA A 114 -52.83 -13.86 -12.74
#